data_AF-A0A3B9XU05-F1
#
_entry.id   AF-A0A3B9XU05-F1
#
_cell.length_a   1.000
_cell.length_b   1.000
_cell.length_c   1.000
_cell.angle_alpha   90.00
_cell.angle_beta   90.00
_cell.angle_gamma   90.00
#
_symmetry.space_group_name_H-M   'P 1'
#
loop_
_entity.id
_entity.type
_entity.pdbx_description
1 polymer ?
#
loop_
_entity_poly.entity_id
_entity_poly.type
_entity_poly.pdbx_seq_one_letter_code
_entity_poly.pdbx_strand_id
1 'polypeptide(L)' 'DQLADDQIIVKSTIELAHSFNLKVVAEGVENQQSMDLLREWGCDWLQGFYLSRPLPAKDVLNWVEEFSSRQRAANQ' A
#
# COMPACT_ATOMS: atom_id res chain seq x y z
N ASP A 1 -18.32 16.16 -2.00
CA ASP A 1 -17.66 15.34 -0.96
C ASP A 1 -17.51 13.86 -1.26
N GLN A 2 -17.67 13.38 -2.51
CA GLN A 2 -17.47 11.97 -2.87
C GLN A 2 -16.10 11.40 -2.44
N LEU A 3 -15.03 12.18 -2.53
CA LEU A 3 -13.70 11.77 -2.06
C LEU A 3 -13.68 11.43 -0.56
N ALA A 4 -14.43 12.17 0.26
CA ALA A 4 -14.49 11.91 1.70
C ALA A 4 -15.24 10.60 1.99
N ASP A 5 -16.33 10.34 1.26
CA ASP A 5 -17.10 9.10 1.39
C ASP A 5 -16.26 7.88 0.98
N ASP A 6 -15.51 7.97 -0.13
CA ASP A 6 -14.62 6.89 -0.59
C ASP A 6 -13.54 6.57 0.46
N GLN A 7 -12.95 7.59 1.09
CA GLN A 7 -11.96 7.40 2.16
C GLN A 7 -12.57 6.73 3.40
N ILE A 8 -13.79 7.10 3.78
CA ILE A 8 -14.51 6.47 4.91
C ILE A 8 -14.75 4.99 4.64
N ILE A 9 -15.14 4.63 3.42
CA ILE A 9 -15.36 3.23 3.03
C ILE A 9 -14.07 2.42 3.16
N VAL A 10 -12.96 2.94 2.64
CA VAL A 10 -11.64 2.26 2.71
C VAL A 10 -11.21 2.07 4.15
N LYS A 11 -11.24 3.13 4.96
CA LYS A 11 -10.86 3.06 6.38
C LYS A 11 -11.73 2.07 7.16
N SER A 12 -13.05 2.13 7.00
CA SER A 12 -13.97 1.23 7.69
C SER A 12 -13.76 -0.23 7.29
N THR A 13 -13.38 -0.48 6.02
CA THR A 13 -13.06 -1.83 5.52
C THR A 13 -11.80 -2.39 6.18
N ILE A 14 -10.76 -1.56 6.33
CA ILE A 14 -9.52 -1.94 7.04
C ILE A 14 -9.84 -2.30 8.49
N GLU A 15 -10.54 -1.42 9.21
CA GLU A 15 -10.93 -1.63 10.60
C GLU A 15 -11.77 -2.90 10.79
N LEU A 16 -12.72 -3.15 9.87
CA LEU A 16 -13.55 -4.35 9.89
C LEU A 16 -12.72 -5.62 9.69
N ALA A 17 -11.82 -5.65 8.72
CA ALA A 17 -10.96 -6.80 8.47
C ALA A 17 -10.07 -7.11 9.69
N HIS A 18 -9.51 -6.08 10.32
CA HIS A 18 -8.71 -6.24 11.53
C HIS A 18 -9.54 -6.73 12.72
N SER A 19 -10.82 -6.37 12.83
CA SER A 19 -11.72 -6.90 13.87
C SER A 19 -11.92 -8.42 13.77
N PHE A 20 -11.75 -8.97 12.55
CA PHE A 20 -11.75 -10.41 12.28
C PHE A 20 -10.36 -11.04 12.28
N ASN A 21 -9.32 -10.31 12.72
CA ASN A 21 -7.93 -10.75 12.71
C ASN A 21 -7.43 -11.15 11.31
N LEU A 22 -7.97 -10.51 10.26
CA LEU A 22 -7.52 -10.64 8.88
C LEU A 22 -6.48 -9.57 8.56
N LYS A 23 -5.67 -9.81 7.52
CA LYS A 23 -4.75 -8.82 6.96
C LYS A 23 -5.29 -8.28 5.64
N VAL A 24 -4.97 -7.03 5.33
CA VAL A 24 -5.53 -6.30 4.18
C VAL A 24 -4.42 -5.94 3.18
N VAL A 25 -4.69 -6.20 1.91
CA VAL A 25 -3.91 -5.64 0.79
C VAL A 25 -4.74 -4.53 0.14
N ALA A 26 -4.21 -3.32 0.09
CA ALA A 26 -4.77 -2.25 -0.74
C ALA A 26 -4.12 -2.29 -2.14
N GLU A 27 -4.93 -2.55 -3.16
CA GLU A 27 -4.51 -2.58 -4.57
C GLU A 27 -4.76 -1.23 -5.25
N GLY A 28 -4.01 -0.96 -6.32
CA GLY A 28 -4.17 0.28 -7.10
C GLY A 28 -3.54 1.54 -6.50
N VAL A 29 -2.49 1.40 -5.69
CA VAL A 29 -1.75 2.57 -5.15
C VAL A 29 -0.91 3.24 -6.24
N GLU A 30 -1.33 4.42 -6.71
CA GLU A 30 -0.69 5.13 -7.83
C GLU A 30 0.09 6.39 -7.44
N ASN A 31 -0.03 6.86 -6.19
CA ASN A 31 0.70 8.04 -5.71
C ASN A 31 1.04 7.96 -4.22
N GLN A 32 1.94 8.84 -3.79
CA GLN A 32 2.42 8.96 -2.42
C GLN A 32 1.29 9.29 -1.42
N GLN A 33 0.36 10.17 -1.79
CA GLN A 33 -0.72 10.59 -0.89
C GLN A 33 -1.64 9.42 -0.52
N SER A 34 -2.04 8.59 -1.49
CA SER A 34 -2.81 7.38 -1.22
C SER A 34 -2.03 6.39 -0.35
N MET A 35 -0.72 6.25 -0.61
CA MET A 35 0.15 5.38 0.18
C MET A 35 0.22 5.81 1.65
N ASP A 36 0.33 7.12 1.90
CA ASP A 36 0.43 7.68 3.25
C ASP A 36 -0.87 7.51 4.04
N LEU A 37 -2.02 7.79 3.42
CA LEU A 37 -3.33 7.57 4.04
C LEU A 37 -3.54 6.09 4.40
N LEU A 38 -3.21 5.17 3.48
CA LEU A 38 -3.36 3.73 3.74
C LEU A 38 -2.45 3.24 4.88
N ARG A 39 -1.23 3.80 4.99
CA ARG A 39 -0.33 3.53 6.13
C ARG A 39 -0.88 4.09 7.43
N GLU A 40 -1.38 5.32 7.42
CA GLU A 40 -2.00 5.96 8.58
C GLU A 40 -3.20 5.15 9.10
N TRP A 41 -4.00 4.60 8.19
CA TRP A 41 -5.14 3.74 8.54
C TRP A 41 -4.74 2.30 8.89
N GLY A 42 -3.45 1.97 8.85
CA GLY A 42 -2.93 0.68 9.28
C GLY A 42 -3.06 -0.45 8.26
N CYS A 43 -3.21 -0.16 6.97
CA CYS A 43 -3.24 -1.21 5.94
C CYS A 43 -1.94 -2.03 5.95
N ASP A 44 -2.04 -3.36 5.92
CA ASP A 44 -0.90 -4.26 6.09
C ASP A 44 0.04 -4.27 4.89
N TRP A 45 -0.52 -4.27 3.68
CA TRP A 45 0.24 -4.39 2.44
C TRP A 45 -0.34 -3.53 1.34
N LEU A 46 0.54 -3.06 0.47
CA LEU A 46 0.20 -2.17 -0.63
C LEU A 46 0.66 -2.75 -1.96
N GLN A 47 -0.19 -2.65 -2.98
CA GLN A 47 0.15 -2.95 -4.37
C GLN A 47 -0.29 -1.80 -5.27
N GLY A 48 0.56 -1.42 -6.21
CA GLY A 48 0.20 -0.45 -7.24
C GLY A 48 1.40 0.11 -7.97
N PHE A 49 1.14 0.86 -9.04
CA PHE A 49 2.17 1.39 -9.94
C PHE A 49 3.11 2.39 -9.26
N TYR A 50 2.70 2.98 -8.13
CA TYR A 50 3.60 3.80 -7.32
C TYR A 50 4.76 3.00 -6.74
N LEU A 51 4.52 1.73 -6.38
CA LEU A 51 5.54 0.83 -5.85
C LEU A 51 6.31 0.12 -6.97
N SER A 52 5.56 -0.47 -7.91
CA SER A 52 6.09 -1.13 -9.08
C SER A 52 4.99 -1.44 -10.11
N ARG A 53 5.34 -1.44 -11.39
CA ARG A 53 4.51 -2.10 -12.41
C ARG A 53 4.71 -3.62 -12.33
N PRO A 54 3.83 -4.46 -12.90
CA PRO A 54 4.09 -5.88 -13.04
C PRO A 54 5.43 -6.14 -13.72
N LEU A 55 6.23 -7.05 -13.17
CA LEU A 55 7.58 -7.35 -13.64
C LEU A 55 7.68 -8.83 -14.07
N PRO A 56 8.51 -9.14 -15.08
CA PRO A 56 8.95 -10.51 -15.32
C PRO A 56 9.66 -11.09 -14.10
N ALA A 57 9.54 -12.41 -13.89
CA ALA A 57 10.12 -13.09 -12.72
C ALA A 57 11.64 -12.84 -12.56
N LYS A 58 12.39 -12.76 -13.68
CA LYS A 58 13.83 -12.50 -13.69
C LYS A 58 14.22 -11.13 -13.09
N ASP A 59 13.30 -10.17 -13.08
CA ASP A 59 13.56 -8.79 -12.66
C ASP A 59 13.13 -8.54 -11.20
N VAL A 60 12.40 -9.49 -10.58
CA VAL A 60 11.85 -9.35 -9.22
C VAL A 60 12.94 -9.22 -8.16
N LEU A 61 13.99 -10.04 -8.22
CA LEU A 61 15.04 -10.03 -7.20
C LEU A 61 15.77 -8.68 -7.16
N ASN A 62 16.17 -8.17 -8.33
CA ASN A 62 16.80 -6.85 -8.44
C ASN A 62 15.87 -5.76 -7.91
N TRP A 63 14.58 -5.81 -8.28
CA TRP A 63 13.60 -4.85 -7.78
C TRP A 63 13.47 -4.89 -6.25
N VAL A 64 13.44 -6.08 -5.62
CA VAL A 64 13.35 -6.22 -4.16
C VAL A 64 14.54 -5.56 -3.46
N GLU A 65 15.76 -5.75 -3.97
CA GLU A 65 16.97 -5.16 -3.41
C GLU A 65 16.95 -3.62 -3.49
N GLU A 66 16.59 -3.08 -4.66
CA GLU A 66 16.46 -1.64 -4.89
C GLU A 66 15.35 -1.03 -4.03
N PHE A 67 14.18 -1.64 -4.03
CA PHE A 67 13.01 -1.17 -3.30
C PHE A 67 13.27 -1.13 -1.79
N SER A 68 13.86 -2.20 -1.23
CA SER A 68 14.23 -2.28 0.18
C SER A 68 15.28 -1.24 0.57
N SER A 69 16.17 -0.88 -0.34
CA SER A 69 17.18 0.15 -0.12
C SER A 69 16.56 1.55 -0.11
N ARG A 70 15.66 1.85 -1.05
CA ARG A 70 14.89 3.10 -1.07
C ARG A 70 14.07 3.29 0.21
N GLN A 71 13.40 2.24 0.67
CA GLN A 71 12.54 2.32 1.86
C GLN A 71 13.34 2.55 3.15
N ARG A 72 14.51 1.92 3.30
CA ARG A 72 15.40 2.18 4.44
C ARG A 72 15.90 3.62 4.48
N ALA A 73 16.21 4.19 3.32
CA ALA A 73 16.62 5.60 3.23
C ALA A 73 15.48 6.57 3.53
N ALA A 74 14.23 6.22 3.22
CA ALA A 74 13.05 7.05 3.48
C ALA A 74 12.55 6.98 4.94
N ASN A 75 12.92 5.94 5.69
CA ASN A 75 12.54 5.73 7.09
C ASN A 75 13.65 6.14 8.10
N GLN A 76 14.75 6.71 7.60
CA GLN A 76 15.77 7.40 8.41
C GLN A 76 15.47 8.90 8.41
#